data_AF-A0A5N5JBC1-F1
#
_entry.id   AF-A0A5N5JBC1-F1
#
_cell.length_a   1.000
_cell.length_b   1.000
_cell.length_c   1.000
_cell.angle_alpha   90.00
_cell.angle_beta   90.00
_cell.angle_gamma   90.00
#
_symmetry.space_group_name_H-M   'P 1'
#
loop_
_entity.id
_entity.type
_entity.pdbx_description
1 polymer ?
#
loop_
_entity_poly.entity_id
_entity_poly.type
_entity_poly.pdbx_seq_one_letter_code
_entity_poly.pdbx_strand_id
1 'polypeptide(L)'
;MLDPAAFLCAPKRGVKAPLAAKKKPEKVVNPLFEKRPKQFGIGGALPPKKDLTRFVKWPHVVRIQRQRRILKQRLKVPPAVNQFTKTLDKNLATQLFKLLLKYRPEDKAAKKERLLKRAQAEEEGKTVESKKPIVVKYGLNHVTYLIEQNKAQLVVIAHDVDPIELVVWLPALCRKMEVPYAIVKGKSRLGAIVHKKTASVLCLTSVKNEDKLEFSKVLEAVKANFNDKFDEHRKKWGGGIMGSKSLAKTKAKERVIAKEVTRRRKTRGLVENLLPQECLSDDPAPVHANALYLKREMVDSAKSLFLSNVFHASCVGVDKAGMVAAASTAPRLIGQSRPLNPPSFIADHPFLI
;
A
#
# COMPACT_ATOMS: atom_id res chain seq x y z
N MET A 1 -15.83 -25.42 -39.94
CA MET A 1 -17.30 -25.58 -39.94
C MET A 1 -17.77 -25.48 -38.50
N LEU A 2 -18.56 -24.44 -38.21
CA LEU A 2 -19.68 -24.33 -37.23
C LEU A 2 -19.48 -24.91 -35.81
N ASP A 3 -19.87 -24.30 -34.70
CA ASP A 3 -20.24 -22.94 -34.26
C ASP A 3 -20.43 -23.05 -32.72
N PRO A 4 -20.36 -21.96 -31.94
CA PRO A 4 -20.42 -21.96 -30.48
C PRO A 4 -21.83 -21.60 -29.98
N ALA A 5 -22.58 -22.51 -29.35
CA ALA A 5 -23.69 -22.20 -28.45
C ALA A 5 -24.32 -23.48 -27.87
N ALA A 6 -24.06 -23.77 -26.59
CA ALA A 6 -24.90 -24.68 -25.81
C ALA A 6 -25.22 -24.02 -24.47
N PHE A 7 -25.94 -22.90 -24.53
CA PHE A 7 -26.78 -22.44 -23.43
C PHE A 7 -27.91 -23.47 -23.29
N LEU A 8 -27.88 -24.24 -22.21
CA LEU A 8 -28.94 -25.19 -21.85
C LEU A 8 -30.26 -24.42 -21.63
N CYS A 9 -31.16 -24.56 -22.59
CA CYS A 9 -32.53 -24.07 -22.55
C CYS A 9 -33.38 -25.04 -21.70
N ALA A 10 -33.92 -24.55 -20.59
CA ALA A 10 -34.86 -25.29 -19.75
C ALA A 10 -36.22 -25.50 -20.47
N PRO A 11 -36.95 -26.60 -20.17
CA PRO A 11 -38.15 -26.99 -20.91
C PRO A 11 -39.34 -26.06 -20.61
N LYS A 12 -40.07 -25.69 -21.67
CA LYS A 12 -41.35 -24.97 -21.62
C LYS A 12 -42.37 -25.78 -20.81
N ARG A 13 -42.67 -25.32 -19.59
CA ARG A 13 -43.82 -25.81 -18.80
C ARG A 13 -45.08 -25.06 -19.21
N GLY A 14 -46.13 -25.85 -19.38
CA GLY A 14 -47.41 -25.47 -19.97
C GLY A 14 -48.14 -24.31 -19.30
N VAL A 15 -49.05 -23.76 -20.11
CA VAL A 15 -50.00 -22.70 -19.76
C VAL A 15 -50.82 -23.15 -18.55
N LYS A 16 -50.52 -22.57 -17.39
CA LYS A 16 -51.39 -22.66 -16.22
C LYS A 16 -52.53 -21.66 -16.39
N ALA A 17 -53.77 -22.17 -16.30
CA ALA A 17 -54.99 -21.39 -16.13
C ALA A 17 -54.83 -20.31 -15.04
N PRO A 18 -55.54 -19.17 -15.13
CA PRO A 18 -55.34 -18.04 -14.23
C PRO A 18 -55.75 -18.45 -12.82
N LEU A 19 -54.75 -18.74 -11.97
CA LEU A 19 -54.96 -18.86 -10.54
C LEU A 19 -55.42 -17.50 -10.04
N ALA A 20 -56.64 -17.48 -9.52
CA ALA A 20 -57.32 -16.36 -8.91
C ALA A 20 -56.35 -15.44 -8.18
N ALA A 21 -56.38 -14.16 -8.53
CA ALA A 21 -55.63 -13.11 -7.88
C ALA A 21 -55.89 -13.18 -6.36
N LYS A 22 -54.91 -13.70 -5.61
CA LYS A 22 -54.86 -13.48 -4.16
C LYS A 22 -54.79 -11.97 -3.98
N LYS A 23 -55.93 -11.35 -3.65
CA LYS A 23 -56.03 -9.96 -3.22
C LYS A 23 -54.93 -9.75 -2.19
N LYS A 24 -53.96 -8.87 -2.52
CA LYS A 24 -53.03 -8.34 -1.53
C LYS A 24 -53.92 -7.80 -0.41
N PRO A 25 -53.75 -8.22 0.86
CA PRO A 25 -54.56 -7.67 1.94
C PRO A 25 -54.39 -6.15 1.89
N GLU A 26 -55.52 -5.44 1.76
CA GLU A 26 -55.53 -3.98 1.81
C GLU A 26 -54.89 -3.58 3.13
N LYS A 27 -53.71 -2.96 3.05
CA LYS A 27 -53.09 -2.40 4.24
C LYS A 27 -54.03 -1.32 4.74
N VAL A 28 -54.65 -1.52 5.90
CA VAL A 28 -55.44 -0.52 6.60
C VAL A 28 -54.51 0.68 6.86
N VAL A 29 -54.57 1.70 6.00
CA VAL A 29 -53.81 2.93 6.17
C VAL A 29 -54.64 3.81 7.09
N ASN A 30 -54.17 3.99 8.32
CA ASN A 30 -54.81 4.89 9.27
C ASN A 30 -54.69 6.32 8.72
N PRO A 31 -55.81 7.03 8.46
CA PRO A 31 -55.82 8.37 7.89
C PRO A 31 -55.12 9.42 8.77
N LEU A 32 -54.85 9.11 10.04
CA LEU A 32 -54.11 9.98 10.96
C LEU A 32 -52.59 10.00 10.68
N PHE A 33 -52.03 9.02 9.96
CA PHE A 33 -50.59 8.93 9.70
C PHE A 33 -50.24 9.23 8.24
N GLU A 34 -49.77 10.45 8.00
CA GLU A 34 -49.29 10.90 6.70
C GLU A 34 -47.77 10.65 6.54
N LYS A 35 -47.35 10.21 5.34
CA LYS A 35 -45.93 10.19 4.99
C LYS A 35 -45.45 11.62 4.72
N ARG A 36 -44.56 12.13 5.58
CA ARG A 36 -43.94 13.45 5.43
C ARG A 36 -42.44 13.33 5.12
N PRO A 37 -42.05 12.96 3.88
CA PRO A 37 -40.65 12.83 3.52
C PRO A 37 -39.95 14.18 3.55
N LYS A 38 -38.75 14.23 4.13
CA LYS A 38 -37.90 15.41 4.14
C LYS A 38 -36.87 15.32 3.00
N GLN A 39 -36.73 16.38 2.22
CA GLN A 39 -35.68 16.48 1.20
C GLN A 39 -34.41 17.08 1.82
N PHE A 40 -33.37 16.26 1.95
CA PHE A 40 -32.09 16.63 2.59
C PHE A 40 -31.04 17.18 1.60
N GLY A 41 -31.52 17.68 0.45
CA GLY A 41 -30.69 18.35 -0.55
C GLY A 41 -30.29 19.76 -0.12
N ILE A 42 -29.55 20.45 -1.00
CA ILE A 42 -29.16 21.85 -0.78
C ILE A 42 -30.45 22.71 -0.78
N GLY A 43 -30.61 23.57 0.22
CA GLY A 43 -31.78 24.45 0.36
C GLY A 43 -33.05 23.78 0.92
N GLY A 44 -32.98 22.50 1.30
CA GLY A 44 -34.09 21.75 1.88
C GLY A 44 -34.05 21.68 3.42
N ALA A 45 -34.58 20.59 3.95
CA ALA A 45 -34.57 20.32 5.39
C ALA A 45 -33.16 20.15 5.94
N LEU A 46 -32.97 20.44 7.24
CA LEU A 46 -31.70 20.23 7.95
C LEU A 46 -31.15 18.82 7.68
N PRO A 47 -29.85 18.70 7.36
CA PRO A 47 -29.27 17.41 7.05
C PRO A 47 -29.38 16.47 8.25
N PRO A 48 -29.56 15.16 8.02
CA PRO A 48 -29.53 14.19 9.10
C PRO A 48 -28.15 14.20 9.77
N LYS A 49 -28.10 13.77 11.03
CA LYS A 49 -26.82 13.57 11.72
C LYS A 49 -25.98 12.57 10.92
N LYS A 50 -24.79 13.01 10.48
CA LYS A 50 -23.82 12.21 9.71
C LYS A 50 -22.56 11.98 10.54
N ASP A 51 -21.77 10.97 10.18
CA ASP A 51 -20.44 10.81 10.75
C ASP A 51 -19.54 11.96 10.32
N LEU A 52 -19.20 12.82 11.28
CA LEU A 52 -18.34 13.99 11.08
C LEU A 52 -16.89 13.72 11.51
N THR A 53 -16.52 12.53 11.96
CA THR A 53 -15.18 12.21 12.52
C THR A 53 -14.01 12.65 11.64
N ARG A 54 -14.19 12.62 10.31
CA ARG A 54 -13.19 13.10 9.34
C ARG A 54 -13.02 14.63 9.31
N PHE A 55 -14.08 15.38 9.62
CA PHE A 55 -14.15 16.85 9.54
C PHE A 55 -14.03 17.54 10.91
N VAL A 56 -14.06 16.78 12.01
CA VAL A 56 -13.84 17.30 13.36
C VAL A 56 -12.48 18.00 13.44
N LYS A 57 -12.45 19.16 14.11
CA LYS A 57 -11.22 19.81 14.55
C LYS A 57 -10.57 18.98 15.66
N TRP A 58 -9.58 18.18 15.30
CA TRP A 58 -8.92 17.27 16.24
C TRP A 58 -8.01 18.03 17.23
N PRO A 59 -7.91 17.58 18.50
CA PRO A 59 -6.95 18.11 19.47
C PRO A 59 -5.52 18.07 18.95
N HIS A 60 -4.69 19.00 19.40
CA HIS A 60 -3.33 19.20 18.91
C HIS A 60 -2.46 17.93 18.96
N VAL A 61 -2.52 17.18 20.06
CA VAL A 61 -1.76 15.93 20.24
C VAL A 61 -2.12 14.86 19.20
N VAL A 62 -3.40 14.77 18.83
CA VAL A 62 -3.88 13.82 17.80
C VAL A 62 -3.40 14.25 16.42
N ARG A 63 -3.42 15.56 16.13
CA ARG A 63 -2.91 16.11 14.87
C ARG A 63 -1.43 15.80 14.70
N ILE A 64 -0.60 16.08 15.70
CA ILE A 64 0.85 15.81 15.66
C ILE A 64 1.14 14.32 15.44
N GLN A 65 0.48 13.43 16.18
CA GLN A 65 0.70 11.98 16.03
C GLN A 65 0.35 11.48 14.63
N ARG A 66 -0.77 11.95 14.05
CA ARG A 66 -1.18 11.62 12.69
C ARG A 66 -0.22 12.21 11.66
N GLN A 67 0.21 13.47 11.83
CA GLN A 67 1.18 14.13 10.98
C GLN A 67 2.54 13.41 11.01
N ARG A 68 3.06 13.04 12.18
CA ARG A 68 4.30 12.25 12.33
C ARG A 68 4.24 10.96 11.52
N ARG A 69 3.11 10.23 11.59
CA ARG A 69 2.90 9.00 10.80
C ARG A 69 2.87 9.26 9.29
N ILE A 70 2.18 10.33 8.86
CA ILE A 70 2.09 10.71 7.43
C ILE A 70 3.48 11.13 6.92
N LEU A 71 4.20 11.97 7.64
CA LEU A 71 5.54 12.43 7.27
C LEU A 71 6.51 11.25 7.11
N LYS A 72 6.49 10.27 8.03
CA LYS A 72 7.29 9.05 7.91
C LYS A 72 6.99 8.23 6.65
N GLN A 73 5.77 8.31 6.09
CA GLN A 73 5.41 7.65 4.83
C GLN A 73 5.82 8.46 3.59
N ARG A 74 5.81 9.79 3.70
CA ARG A 74 6.06 10.71 2.57
C ARG A 74 7.54 10.92 2.35
N LEU A 75 8.30 11.14 3.43
CA LEU A 75 9.74 11.31 3.37
C LEU A 75 10.41 10.00 2.93
N LYS A 76 11.55 10.13 2.24
CA LYS A 76 12.43 8.98 1.98
C LYS A 76 13.07 8.57 3.30
N VAL A 77 12.78 7.37 3.77
CA VAL A 77 13.28 6.85 5.04
C VAL A 77 14.55 6.06 4.78
N PRO A 78 15.66 6.37 5.50
CA PRO A 78 16.91 5.61 5.37
C PRO A 78 16.72 4.12 5.66
N PRO A 79 17.47 3.23 4.99
CA PRO A 79 17.33 1.78 5.12
C PRO A 79 17.50 1.27 6.57
N ALA A 80 18.41 1.89 7.33
CA ALA A 80 18.66 1.56 8.74
C ALA A 80 17.44 1.80 9.66
N VAL A 81 16.55 2.71 9.29
CA VAL A 81 15.28 2.95 10.00
C VAL A 81 14.15 2.15 9.36
N ASN A 82 14.18 1.99 8.04
CA ASN A 82 13.17 1.27 7.28
C ASN A 82 13.12 -0.23 7.63
N GLN A 83 14.24 -0.84 8.03
CA GLN A 83 14.27 -2.25 8.46
C GLN A 83 13.27 -2.55 9.60
N PHE A 84 13.00 -1.60 10.51
CA PHE A 84 12.01 -1.79 11.59
C PHE A 84 10.55 -1.83 11.11
N THR A 85 10.28 -1.44 9.86
CA THR A 85 8.95 -1.62 9.27
C THR A 85 8.70 -3.07 8.86
N LYS A 86 9.77 -3.83 8.59
CA LYS A 86 9.74 -5.25 8.27
C LYS A 86 9.82 -6.03 9.58
N THR A 87 8.69 -6.55 10.02
CA THR A 87 8.59 -7.30 11.28
C THR A 87 8.23 -8.75 11.01
N LEU A 88 8.50 -9.61 11.99
CA LEU A 88 8.06 -10.99 12.01
C LEU A 88 6.53 -11.06 11.84
N ASP A 89 6.07 -12.05 11.09
CA ASP A 89 4.65 -12.28 10.87
C ASP A 89 3.94 -12.71 12.16
N LYS A 90 2.60 -12.63 12.15
CA LYS A 90 1.80 -12.87 13.36
C LYS A 90 1.89 -14.32 13.86
N ASN A 91 2.10 -15.29 12.97
CA ASN A 91 2.07 -16.70 13.31
C ASN A 91 3.39 -17.09 13.97
N LEU A 92 4.52 -16.78 13.34
CA LEU A 92 5.84 -17.00 13.94
C LEU A 92 6.03 -16.20 15.22
N ALA A 93 5.52 -14.95 15.28
CA ALA A 93 5.56 -14.19 16.52
C ALA A 93 4.81 -14.93 17.64
N THR A 94 3.62 -15.46 17.39
CA THR A 94 2.85 -16.17 18.42
C THR A 94 3.58 -17.41 18.95
N GLN A 95 4.24 -18.18 18.07
CA GLN A 95 5.09 -19.31 18.48
C GLN A 95 6.26 -18.84 19.35
N LEU A 96 6.97 -17.80 18.93
CA LEU A 96 8.07 -17.19 19.69
C LEU A 96 7.61 -16.69 21.07
N PHE A 97 6.46 -16.03 21.17
CA PHE A 97 5.93 -15.55 22.45
C PHE A 97 5.48 -16.69 23.38
N LYS A 98 4.95 -17.80 22.85
CA LYS A 98 4.64 -19.00 23.64
C LYS A 98 5.90 -19.60 24.26
N LEU A 99 6.98 -19.68 23.49
CA LEU A 99 8.29 -20.10 23.97
C LEU A 99 8.80 -19.16 25.07
N LEU A 100 8.83 -17.84 24.82
CA LEU A 100 9.31 -16.85 25.78
C LEU A 100 8.51 -16.83 27.09
N LEU A 101 7.23 -17.22 27.06
CA LEU A 101 6.39 -17.32 28.26
C LEU A 101 6.91 -18.38 29.24
N LYS A 102 7.53 -19.46 28.74
CA LYS A 102 8.13 -20.52 29.58
C LYS A 102 9.39 -20.04 30.32
N TYR A 103 10.08 -19.03 29.77
CA TYR A 103 11.37 -18.50 30.28
C TYR A 103 11.23 -17.14 30.96
N ARG A 104 10.04 -16.79 31.47
CA ARG A 104 9.81 -15.50 32.11
C ARG A 104 10.69 -15.31 33.35
N PRO A 105 11.26 -14.11 33.54
CA PRO A 105 11.95 -13.78 34.77
C PRO A 105 10.93 -13.65 35.91
N GLU A 106 11.40 -13.83 37.15
CA GLU A 106 10.58 -13.77 38.35
C GLU A 106 9.94 -12.39 38.59
N ASP A 107 8.71 -12.42 39.12
CA ASP A 107 8.05 -11.26 39.69
C ASP A 107 8.68 -10.85 41.03
N LYS A 108 8.42 -9.61 41.46
CA LYS A 108 8.88 -9.13 42.78
C LYS A 108 8.33 -9.97 43.94
N ALA A 109 7.08 -10.40 43.86
CA ALA A 109 6.45 -11.27 44.85
C ALA A 109 7.09 -12.68 44.86
N ALA A 110 7.23 -13.30 43.68
CA ALA A 110 7.90 -14.59 43.52
C ALA A 110 9.36 -14.56 44.03
N LYS A 111 10.07 -13.45 43.78
CA LYS A 111 11.42 -13.24 44.31
C LYS A 111 11.43 -13.20 45.84
N LYS A 112 10.47 -12.52 46.47
CA LYS A 112 10.33 -12.48 47.94
C LYS A 112 10.07 -13.88 48.50
N GLU A 113 9.15 -14.62 47.92
CA GLU A 113 8.85 -16.00 48.33
C GLU A 113 10.06 -16.93 48.16
N ARG A 114 10.81 -16.81 47.07
CA ARG A 114 12.04 -17.58 46.87
C ARG A 114 13.06 -17.30 47.97
N LEU A 115 13.25 -16.03 48.34
CA LEU A 115 14.20 -15.64 49.39
C LEU A 115 13.75 -16.16 50.76
N LEU A 116 12.46 -16.09 51.08
CA LEU A 116 11.92 -16.64 52.34
C LEU A 116 12.08 -18.16 52.41
N LYS A 117 11.74 -18.88 51.33
CA LYS A 117 11.93 -20.35 51.26
C LYS A 117 13.40 -20.75 51.36
N ARG A 118 14.29 -19.95 50.78
CA ARG A 118 15.73 -20.19 50.87
C ARG A 118 16.24 -19.95 52.29
N ALA A 119 15.84 -18.86 52.94
CA ALA A 119 16.19 -18.59 54.33
C ALA A 119 15.70 -19.71 55.27
N GLN A 120 14.46 -20.17 55.11
CA GLN A 120 13.91 -21.30 55.88
C GLN A 120 14.70 -22.61 55.65
N ALA A 121 15.05 -22.91 54.40
CA ALA A 121 15.83 -24.11 54.09
C ALA A 121 17.27 -24.05 54.62
N GLU A 122 17.87 -22.86 54.65
CA GLU A 122 19.19 -22.61 55.25
C GLU A 122 19.13 -22.71 56.78
N GLU A 123 18.07 -22.23 57.45
CA GLU A 123 17.84 -22.41 58.89
C GLU A 123 17.63 -23.89 59.28
N GLU A 124 16.94 -24.67 58.43
CA GLU A 124 16.78 -26.13 58.61
C GLU A 124 18.06 -26.93 58.30
N GLY A 125 19.17 -26.28 57.96
CA GLY A 125 20.46 -26.93 57.71
C GLY A 125 20.54 -27.71 56.39
N LYS A 126 19.58 -27.53 55.47
CA LYS A 126 19.61 -28.17 54.15
C LYS A 126 20.48 -27.33 53.20
N THR A 127 21.52 -27.93 52.61
CA THR A 127 22.36 -27.26 51.60
C THR A 127 21.57 -27.02 50.31
N VAL A 128 21.19 -25.76 50.06
CA VAL A 128 20.38 -25.40 48.88
C VAL A 128 21.27 -25.25 47.65
N GLU A 129 21.59 -26.35 46.98
CA GLU A 129 22.18 -26.31 45.62
C GLU A 129 21.11 -25.93 44.59
N SER A 130 20.86 -24.63 44.44
CA SER A 130 19.93 -24.13 43.43
C SER A 130 20.58 -24.11 42.04
N LYS A 131 20.11 -24.97 41.13
CA LYS A 131 20.50 -24.93 39.69
C LYS A 131 20.24 -23.53 39.11
N LYS A 132 21.20 -23.02 38.33
CA LYS A 132 21.12 -21.67 37.74
C LYS A 132 19.85 -21.53 36.88
N PRO A 133 18.97 -20.56 37.18
CA PRO A 133 17.72 -20.42 36.45
C PRO A 133 17.95 -19.94 35.02
N ILE A 134 17.35 -20.63 34.06
CA ILE A 134 17.34 -20.24 32.65
C ILE A 134 16.15 -19.30 32.44
N VAL A 135 16.46 -18.02 32.20
CA VAL A 135 15.46 -16.95 32.03
C VAL A 135 15.82 -16.08 30.84
N VAL A 136 14.82 -15.44 30.27
CA VAL A 136 15.00 -14.39 29.27
C VAL A 136 15.82 -13.26 29.88
N LYS A 137 16.91 -12.88 29.21
CA LYS A 137 17.70 -11.70 29.56
C LYS A 137 17.10 -10.50 28.83
N TYR A 138 17.12 -9.36 29.49
CA TYR A 138 16.46 -8.15 29.02
C TYR A 138 17.26 -6.92 29.39
N GLY A 139 16.94 -5.81 28.73
CA GLY A 139 17.62 -4.53 28.91
C GLY A 139 18.71 -4.35 27.87
N LEU A 140 18.82 -3.13 27.36
CA LEU A 140 19.64 -2.82 26.20
C LEU A 140 21.12 -3.14 26.45
N ASN A 141 21.72 -2.56 27.49
CA ASN A 141 23.14 -2.75 27.82
C ASN A 141 23.49 -4.20 28.16
N HIS A 142 22.58 -4.93 28.80
CA HIS A 142 22.83 -6.32 29.17
C HIS A 142 22.76 -7.24 27.95
N VAL A 143 21.77 -7.04 27.08
CA VAL A 143 21.64 -7.83 25.85
C VAL A 143 22.81 -7.56 24.90
N THR A 144 23.29 -6.32 24.81
CA THR A 144 24.41 -5.97 23.92
C THR A 144 25.70 -6.64 24.36
N TYR A 145 25.98 -6.63 25.66
CA TYR A 145 27.10 -7.39 26.22
C TYR A 145 26.99 -8.88 25.88
N LEU A 146 25.80 -9.48 25.96
CA LEU A 146 25.61 -10.90 25.62
C LEU A 146 25.78 -11.21 24.13
N ILE A 147 25.49 -10.24 23.25
CA ILE A 147 25.72 -10.36 21.80
C ILE A 147 27.22 -10.31 21.51
N GLU A 148 27.94 -9.33 22.08
CA GLU A 148 29.39 -9.20 21.90
C GLU A 148 30.16 -10.43 22.41
N GLN A 149 29.64 -11.07 23.46
CA GLN A 149 30.21 -12.29 24.03
C GLN A 149 29.77 -13.57 23.30
N ASN A 150 28.99 -13.47 22.22
CA ASN A 150 28.40 -14.63 21.51
C ASN A 150 27.64 -15.61 22.40
N LYS A 151 27.07 -15.12 23.51
CA LYS A 151 26.28 -15.92 24.46
C LYS A 151 24.78 -15.89 24.14
N ALA A 152 24.33 -14.92 23.35
CA ALA A 152 22.95 -14.83 22.90
C ALA A 152 22.69 -15.78 21.73
N GLN A 153 21.70 -16.66 21.86
CA GLN A 153 21.27 -17.58 20.79
C GLN A 153 20.22 -16.93 19.87
N LEU A 154 19.33 -16.12 20.44
CA LEU A 154 18.31 -15.36 19.70
C LEU A 154 18.12 -14.00 20.36
N VAL A 155 18.07 -12.95 19.54
CA VAL A 155 17.77 -11.58 19.98
C VAL A 155 16.44 -11.12 19.39
N VAL A 156 15.55 -10.60 20.23
CA VAL A 156 14.25 -10.08 19.83
C VAL A 156 14.21 -8.57 20.08
N ILE A 157 14.00 -7.80 19.01
CA ILE A 157 14.03 -6.35 19.01
C ILE A 157 12.62 -5.80 18.76
N ALA A 158 12.19 -4.80 19.52
CA ALA A 158 10.92 -4.12 19.27
C ALA A 158 11.02 -3.10 18.11
N HIS A 159 9.96 -3.00 17.31
CA HIS A 159 9.92 -2.07 16.17
C HIS A 159 9.56 -0.59 16.51
N ASP A 160 9.02 -0.34 17.70
CA ASP A 160 8.35 0.90 18.12
C ASP A 160 9.04 1.59 19.31
N VAL A 161 10.36 1.43 19.37
CA VAL A 161 11.20 2.11 20.37
C VAL A 161 11.32 3.59 19.99
N ASP A 162 11.16 4.45 20.99
CA ASP A 162 11.24 5.91 20.90
C ASP A 162 12.04 6.32 22.14
N PRO A 163 13.30 6.79 22.01
CA PRO A 163 14.05 7.17 20.81
C PRO A 163 14.52 5.97 19.95
N ILE A 164 14.58 6.13 18.62
CA ILE A 164 14.91 5.03 17.70
C ILE A 164 16.42 4.70 17.70
N GLU A 165 17.25 5.70 17.98
CA GLU A 165 18.72 5.67 18.03
C GLU A 165 19.24 4.54 18.91
N LEU A 166 18.51 4.23 19.99
CA LEU A 166 18.82 3.16 20.92
C LEU A 166 18.90 1.79 20.24
N VAL A 167 18.09 1.52 19.21
CA VAL A 167 17.99 0.20 18.60
C VAL A 167 18.48 0.14 17.14
N VAL A 168 18.71 1.27 16.48
CA VAL A 168 19.10 1.32 15.05
C VAL A 168 20.33 0.47 14.73
N TRP A 169 21.30 0.44 15.64
CA TRP A 169 22.56 -0.27 15.47
C TRP A 169 22.50 -1.76 15.84
N LEU A 170 21.48 -2.20 16.58
CA LEU A 170 21.39 -3.59 17.07
C LEU A 170 21.35 -4.64 15.96
N PRO A 171 20.55 -4.49 14.88
CA PRO A 171 20.56 -5.46 13.78
C PRO A 171 21.94 -5.59 13.13
N ALA A 172 22.69 -4.49 13.03
CA ALA A 172 24.04 -4.50 12.47
C ALA A 172 25.04 -5.22 13.40
N LEU A 173 24.92 -5.01 14.71
CA LEU A 173 25.72 -5.75 15.71
C LEU A 173 25.41 -7.25 15.67
N CYS A 174 24.13 -7.64 15.69
CA CYS A 174 23.72 -9.04 15.63
C CYS A 174 24.25 -9.73 14.36
N ARG A 175 24.22 -9.04 13.20
CA ARG A 175 24.80 -9.58 11.97
C ARG A 175 26.31 -9.76 12.06
N LYS A 176 27.03 -8.76 12.58
CA LYS A 176 28.51 -8.82 12.71
C LYS A 176 28.95 -9.98 13.59
N MET A 177 28.18 -10.30 14.63
CA MET A 177 28.41 -11.41 15.55
C MET A 177 27.71 -12.71 15.12
N GLU A 178 27.09 -12.74 13.93
CA GLU A 178 26.34 -13.89 13.38
C GLU A 178 25.18 -14.41 14.26
N VAL A 179 24.68 -13.59 15.18
CA VAL A 179 23.56 -13.93 16.06
C VAL A 179 22.22 -13.74 15.33
N PRO A 180 21.33 -14.75 15.31
CA PRO A 180 19.98 -14.60 14.77
C PRO A 180 19.18 -13.52 15.51
N TYR A 181 18.55 -12.60 14.77
CA TYR A 181 17.72 -11.54 15.34
C TYR A 181 16.35 -11.44 14.68
N ALA A 182 15.34 -11.11 15.48
CA ALA A 182 13.97 -10.92 15.02
C ALA A 182 13.45 -9.53 15.40
N ILE A 183 12.83 -8.83 14.45
CA ILE A 183 12.12 -7.58 14.72
C ILE A 183 10.64 -7.88 14.94
N VAL A 184 10.10 -7.53 16.10
CA VAL A 184 8.74 -7.88 16.54
C VAL A 184 7.90 -6.62 16.79
N LYS A 185 6.59 -6.74 16.54
CA LYS A 185 5.64 -5.66 16.80
C LYS A 185 5.30 -5.54 18.29
N GLY A 186 5.56 -4.35 18.85
CA GLY A 186 5.10 -3.91 20.16
C GLY A 186 6.12 -4.12 21.28
N LYS A 187 6.79 -3.04 21.69
CA LYS A 187 7.67 -3.02 22.89
C LYS A 187 6.93 -3.32 24.19
N SER A 188 5.64 -2.99 24.25
CA SER A 188 4.77 -3.34 25.37
C SER A 188 4.55 -4.86 25.47
N ARG A 189 4.51 -5.56 24.33
CA ARG A 189 4.34 -7.01 24.28
C ARG A 189 5.57 -7.75 24.79
N LEU A 190 6.77 -7.24 24.47
CA LEU A 190 8.03 -7.70 25.08
C LEU A 190 8.09 -7.36 26.58
N GLY A 191 7.62 -6.16 26.96
CA GLY A 191 7.54 -5.73 28.35
C GLY A 191 6.69 -6.67 29.22
N ALA A 192 5.54 -7.11 28.70
CA ALA A 192 4.64 -8.02 29.39
C ALA A 192 5.33 -9.32 29.81
N ILE A 193 6.19 -9.90 28.95
CA ILE A 193 6.97 -11.11 29.29
C ILE A 193 7.82 -10.87 30.53
N VAL A 194 8.45 -9.70 30.63
CA VAL A 194 9.41 -9.35 31.68
C VAL A 194 8.75 -8.68 32.90
N HIS A 195 7.42 -8.58 32.92
CA HIS A 195 6.68 -7.89 33.99
C HIS A 195 7.05 -6.39 34.08
N LYS A 196 7.32 -5.77 32.92
CA LYS A 196 7.58 -4.32 32.78
C LYS A 196 6.58 -3.70 31.81
N LYS A 197 6.38 -2.37 31.91
CA LYS A 197 5.53 -1.62 30.96
C LYS A 197 6.04 -1.74 29.52
N THR A 198 7.36 -1.74 29.34
CA THR A 198 8.03 -1.79 28.04
C THR A 198 9.38 -2.51 28.14
N ALA A 199 9.74 -3.23 27.09
CA ALA A 199 11.10 -3.72 26.87
C ALA A 199 11.51 -3.48 25.42
N SER A 200 12.70 -2.91 25.20
CA SER A 200 13.21 -2.62 23.85
C SER A 200 13.79 -3.86 23.19
N VAL A 201 14.47 -4.71 23.98
CA VAL A 201 15.18 -5.90 23.51
C VAL A 201 15.08 -7.01 24.56
N LEU A 202 14.92 -8.24 24.08
CA LEU A 202 15.02 -9.48 24.86
C LEU A 202 16.02 -10.42 24.19
N CYS A 203 16.69 -11.28 24.95
CA CYS A 203 17.46 -12.37 24.38
C CYS A 203 17.34 -13.67 25.19
N LEU A 204 17.49 -14.79 24.48
CA LEU A 204 17.67 -16.11 25.07
C LEU A 204 19.14 -16.50 24.97
N THR A 205 19.74 -16.87 26.09
CA THR A 205 21.15 -17.35 26.14
C THR A 205 21.23 -18.87 26.12
N SER A 206 20.22 -19.54 26.68
CA SER A 206 20.11 -20.99 26.73
C SER A 206 18.64 -21.36 26.81
N VAL A 207 18.32 -22.56 26.35
CA VAL A 207 16.97 -23.12 26.26
C VAL A 207 17.04 -24.54 26.83
N LYS A 208 15.98 -24.97 27.52
CA LYS A 208 15.84 -26.34 28.04
C LYS A 208 15.82 -27.33 26.88
N ASN A 209 16.23 -28.57 27.14
CA ASN A 209 16.30 -29.59 26.10
C ASN A 209 14.95 -29.90 25.45
N GLU A 210 13.87 -29.87 26.24
CA GLU A 210 12.48 -30.08 25.81
C GLU A 210 12.05 -29.09 24.71
N ASP A 211 12.48 -27.84 24.82
CA ASP A 211 12.08 -26.74 23.94
C ASP A 211 13.05 -26.53 22.76
N LYS A 212 14.16 -27.29 22.72
CA LYS A 212 15.25 -27.08 21.75
C LYS A 212 14.77 -27.28 20.31
N LEU A 213 13.89 -28.27 20.07
CA LEU A 213 13.32 -28.53 18.75
C LEU A 213 12.41 -27.38 18.27
N GLU A 214 11.56 -26.85 19.14
CA GLU A 214 10.70 -25.70 18.82
C GLU A 214 11.56 -24.46 18.55
N PHE A 215 12.60 -24.26 19.37
CA PHE A 215 13.51 -23.13 19.24
C PHE A 215 14.31 -23.16 17.94
N SER A 216 14.84 -24.32 17.53
CA SER A 216 15.57 -24.46 16.25
C SER A 216 14.71 -24.07 15.04
N LYS A 217 13.43 -24.48 15.02
CA LYS A 217 12.49 -24.09 13.95
C LYS A 217 12.29 -22.58 13.88
N VAL A 218 12.15 -21.94 15.04
CA VAL A 218 12.02 -20.48 15.13
C VAL A 218 13.32 -19.80 14.68
N LEU A 219 14.49 -20.30 15.09
CA LEU A 219 15.79 -19.77 14.70
C LEU A 219 15.99 -19.79 13.18
N GLU A 220 15.72 -20.92 12.54
CA GLU A 220 15.87 -21.08 11.09
C GLU A 220 14.94 -20.12 10.33
N ALA A 221 13.67 -20.06 10.72
CA ALA A 221 12.71 -19.14 10.13
C ALA A 221 13.09 -17.65 10.34
N VAL A 222 13.68 -17.31 11.49
CA VAL A 222 14.15 -15.96 11.78
C VAL A 222 15.39 -15.62 10.94
N LYS A 223 16.36 -16.53 10.86
CA LYS A 223 17.61 -16.33 10.10
C LYS A 223 17.32 -16.07 8.62
N ALA A 224 16.45 -16.88 8.02
CA ALA A 224 16.01 -16.74 6.63
C ALA A 224 15.23 -15.44 6.35
N ASN A 225 14.62 -14.83 7.37
CA ASN A 225 13.84 -13.60 7.22
C ASN A 225 14.65 -12.32 7.46
N PHE A 226 15.67 -12.36 8.32
CA PHE A 226 16.36 -11.17 8.80
C PHE A 226 17.87 -11.17 8.54
N ASN A 227 18.58 -12.22 8.96
CA ASN A 227 20.04 -12.28 8.86
C ASN A 227 20.48 -12.42 7.40
N ASP A 228 19.90 -13.38 6.67
CA ASP A 228 20.30 -13.68 5.29
C ASP A 228 19.84 -12.57 4.34
N LYS A 229 18.71 -11.92 4.64
CA LYS A 229 18.13 -10.80 3.85
C LYS A 229 18.67 -9.42 4.24
N PHE A 230 19.68 -9.35 5.09
CA PHE A 230 20.16 -8.07 5.63
C PHE A 230 20.69 -7.14 4.52
N ASP A 231 21.42 -7.66 3.53
CA ASP A 231 21.97 -6.82 2.46
C ASP A 231 20.89 -6.19 1.59
N GLU A 232 19.80 -6.91 1.33
CA GLU A 232 18.63 -6.35 0.68
C GLU A 232 17.98 -5.26 1.53
N HIS A 233 17.93 -5.46 2.85
CA HIS A 233 17.34 -4.50 3.78
C HIS A 233 18.17 -3.22 3.87
N ARG A 234 19.51 -3.34 3.83
CA ARG A 234 20.45 -2.22 3.82
C ARG A 234 20.36 -1.37 2.54
N LYS A 235 19.97 -1.96 1.41
CA LYS A 235 19.82 -1.24 0.13
C LYS A 235 18.42 -0.65 -0.06
N LYS A 236 17.40 -1.19 0.61
CA LYS A 236 16.00 -0.80 0.40
C LYS A 236 15.59 0.42 1.22
N TRP A 237 15.54 1.56 0.55
CA TRP A 237 14.93 2.78 1.09
C TRP A 237 13.43 2.60 1.32
N GLY A 238 12.91 3.28 2.34
CA GLY A 238 11.50 3.29 2.70
C GLY A 238 10.81 4.60 2.35
N GLY A 239 9.50 4.64 2.55
CA GLY A 239 8.70 5.86 2.36
C GLY A 239 8.53 6.23 0.89
N GLY A 240 8.39 7.53 0.60
CA GLY A 240 8.08 8.04 -0.75
C GLY A 240 6.67 7.70 -1.25
N ILE A 241 5.78 7.25 -0.36
CA ILE A 241 4.41 6.89 -0.74
C ILE A 241 3.60 8.17 -0.84
N MET A 242 2.94 8.44 -1.97
CA MET A 242 2.07 9.62 -2.13
C MET A 242 0.70 9.45 -1.46
N GLY A 243 -0.03 10.56 -1.26
CA GLY A 243 -1.39 10.53 -0.72
C GLY A 243 -2.41 9.97 -1.72
N SER A 244 -3.51 9.42 -1.20
CA SER A 244 -4.58 8.80 -2.02
C SER A 244 -5.18 9.74 -3.07
N LYS A 245 -5.39 11.03 -2.74
CA LYS A 245 -5.86 12.03 -3.70
C LYS A 245 -4.86 12.25 -4.85
N SER A 246 -3.57 12.31 -4.53
CA SER A 246 -2.52 12.47 -5.54
C SER A 246 -2.44 11.22 -6.42
N LEU A 247 -2.41 10.03 -5.82
CA LEU A 247 -2.43 8.76 -6.56
C LEU A 247 -3.65 8.63 -7.47
N ALA A 248 -4.83 9.05 -7.01
CA ALA A 248 -6.05 9.05 -7.83
C ALA A 248 -5.95 10.03 -9.02
N LYS A 249 -5.39 11.23 -8.81
CA LYS A 249 -5.15 12.20 -9.89
C LYS A 249 -4.17 11.67 -10.92
N THR A 250 -3.06 11.07 -10.49
CA THR A 250 -2.07 10.45 -11.39
C THR A 250 -2.67 9.27 -12.15
N LYS A 251 -3.38 8.38 -11.47
CA LYS A 251 -4.08 7.24 -12.10
C LYS A 251 -5.14 7.68 -13.12
N ALA A 252 -5.86 8.77 -12.84
CA ALA A 252 -6.80 9.35 -13.80
C ALA A 252 -6.08 9.86 -15.05
N LYS A 253 -4.94 10.55 -14.90
CA LYS A 253 -4.10 10.99 -16.02
C LYS A 253 -3.54 9.81 -16.82
N GLU A 254 -2.97 8.81 -16.15
CA GLU A 254 -2.44 7.58 -16.77
C GLU A 254 -3.51 6.86 -17.59
N ARG A 255 -4.75 6.78 -17.09
CA ARG A 255 -5.88 6.21 -17.84
C ARG A 255 -6.21 6.97 -19.10
N VAL A 256 -6.13 8.30 -19.08
CA VAL A 256 -6.39 9.14 -20.27
C VAL A 256 -5.28 8.93 -21.30
N ILE A 257 -4.02 8.97 -20.86
CA ILE A 257 -2.85 8.75 -21.73
C ILE A 257 -2.90 7.34 -22.34
N ALA A 258 -3.20 6.32 -21.54
CA ALA A 258 -3.31 4.94 -22.03
C ALA A 258 -4.40 4.81 -23.10
N LYS A 259 -5.58 5.42 -22.88
CA LYS A 259 -6.65 5.46 -23.90
C LYS A 259 -6.20 6.15 -25.18
N GLU A 260 -5.47 7.26 -25.07
CA GLU A 260 -4.94 7.98 -26.21
C GLU A 260 -3.92 7.16 -27.01
N VAL A 261 -3.00 6.48 -26.32
CA VAL A 261 -2.00 5.60 -26.94
C VAL A 261 -2.66 4.40 -27.62
N THR A 262 -3.64 3.76 -26.98
CA THR A 262 -4.41 2.66 -27.59
C THR A 262 -5.14 3.14 -28.84
N ARG A 263 -5.78 4.33 -28.78
CA ARG A 263 -6.42 4.94 -29.94
C ARG A 263 -5.42 5.19 -31.07
N ARG A 264 -4.25 5.77 -30.76
CA ARG A 264 -3.18 6.06 -31.73
C ARG A 264 -2.59 4.78 -32.34
N ARG A 265 -2.46 3.70 -31.56
CA ARG A 265 -2.01 2.39 -32.05
C ARG A 265 -3.05 1.76 -32.97
N LYS A 266 -4.34 1.83 -32.62
CA LYS A 266 -5.44 1.32 -33.45
C LYS A 266 -5.52 2.08 -34.79
N THR A 267 -5.37 3.40 -34.78
CA THR A 267 -5.31 4.19 -36.01
C THR A 267 -4.07 3.87 -36.85
N ARG A 268 -2.90 3.67 -36.22
CA ARG A 268 -1.68 3.29 -36.95
C ARG A 268 -1.81 1.91 -37.61
N GLY A 269 -2.35 0.91 -36.91
CA GLY A 269 -2.57 -0.41 -37.49
C GLY A 269 -3.64 -0.44 -38.59
N LEU A 270 -4.64 0.46 -38.54
CA LEU A 270 -5.58 0.64 -39.65
C LEU A 270 -4.91 1.22 -40.90
N VAL A 271 -3.98 2.19 -40.73
CA VAL A 271 -3.21 2.75 -41.85
C VAL A 271 -2.29 1.71 -42.48
N GLU A 272 -1.69 0.84 -41.66
CA GLU A 272 -0.82 -0.26 -42.11
C GLU A 272 -1.58 -1.36 -42.87
N ASN A 273 -2.84 -1.64 -42.48
CA ASN A 273 -3.72 -2.59 -43.19
C ASN A 273 -4.41 -2.02 -44.45
N LEU A 274 -4.36 -0.69 -44.63
CA LEU A 274 -4.89 0.00 -45.82
C LEU A 274 -3.81 0.27 -46.88
N LEU A 275 -2.55 -0.09 -46.60
CA LEU A 275 -1.47 -0.08 -47.58
C LEU A 275 -1.36 -1.48 -48.23
N PRO A 276 -1.54 -1.62 -49.55
CA PRO A 276 -1.45 -2.91 -50.23
C PRO A 276 -0.05 -3.52 -50.12
N GLN A 277 0.04 -4.86 -50.08
CA GLN A 277 1.30 -5.63 -50.11
C GLN A 277 2.09 -5.51 -51.43
N GLU A 278 1.59 -4.80 -52.45
CA GLU A 278 2.28 -4.60 -53.72
C GLU A 278 3.11 -3.31 -53.71
N CYS A 279 4.20 -3.28 -52.95
CA CYS A 279 5.26 -2.26 -53.06
C CYS A 279 6.61 -2.79 -52.50
N LEU A 280 6.85 -4.11 -52.60
CA LEU A 280 8.11 -4.73 -52.20
C LEU A 280 8.79 -5.39 -53.42
N SER A 281 9.22 -4.56 -54.37
CA SER A 281 10.31 -4.88 -55.29
C SER A 281 10.72 -3.62 -56.07
N ASP A 282 11.98 -3.24 -55.86
CA ASP A 282 12.86 -2.37 -56.65
C ASP A 282 12.73 -0.83 -56.50
N ASP A 283 13.84 -0.22 -56.01
CA ASP A 283 14.08 1.15 -55.50
C ASP A 283 13.87 2.33 -56.50
N PRO A 284 13.95 3.62 -56.08
CA PRO A 284 13.51 4.25 -54.83
C PRO A 284 12.61 5.49 -55.11
N ALA A 285 11.48 5.63 -54.42
CA ALA A 285 10.85 6.94 -54.22
C ALA A 285 10.14 6.94 -52.86
N PRO A 286 10.50 7.82 -51.91
CA PRO A 286 9.82 7.86 -50.65
C PRO A 286 8.47 8.55 -50.89
N VAL A 287 7.44 7.77 -51.17
CA VAL A 287 6.05 8.20 -50.95
C VAL A 287 5.84 8.20 -49.43
N HIS A 288 6.51 9.13 -48.75
CA HIS A 288 6.15 9.50 -47.40
C HIS A 288 4.81 10.22 -47.52
N ALA A 289 3.72 9.45 -47.37
CA ALA A 289 2.46 9.98 -46.89
C ALA A 289 2.70 10.46 -45.45
N ASN A 290 3.37 11.62 -45.34
CA ASN A 290 3.47 12.38 -44.12
C ASN A 290 2.10 12.98 -43.86
N ALA A 291 1.20 12.19 -43.27
CA ALA A 291 0.22 12.72 -42.35
C ALA A 291 0.98 13.22 -41.10
N LEU A 292 1.77 14.29 -41.28
CA LEU A 292 2.34 15.05 -40.20
C LEU A 292 1.19 15.76 -39.50
N TYR A 293 0.71 15.12 -38.44
CA TYR A 293 -0.18 15.73 -37.45
C TYR A 293 0.65 16.74 -36.64
N LEU A 294 1.05 17.84 -37.28
CA LEU A 294 1.76 18.95 -36.68
C LEU A 294 0.71 19.85 -36.00
N LYS A 295 0.38 19.51 -34.74
CA LYS A 295 -0.30 20.44 -33.85
C LYS A 295 0.70 21.52 -33.43
N ARG A 296 1.01 22.44 -34.33
CA ARG A 296 1.69 23.70 -33.98
C ARG A 296 0.64 24.64 -33.41
N GLU A 297 0.67 24.82 -32.10
CA GLU A 297 0.08 26.02 -31.49
C GLU A 297 0.90 27.21 -31.99
N MET A 298 0.35 28.03 -32.89
CA MET A 298 0.89 29.36 -33.15
C MET A 298 0.53 30.23 -31.94
N VAL A 299 1.57 30.66 -31.24
CA VAL A 299 1.53 31.74 -30.27
C VAL A 299 1.47 33.06 -31.05
N ASP A 300 0.64 33.98 -30.53
CA ASP A 300 0.44 35.38 -30.93
C ASP A 300 -0.50 35.72 -32.10
N SER A 301 -1.80 35.80 -31.80
CA SER A 301 -2.72 36.80 -32.40
C SER A 301 -3.99 36.96 -31.55
N ALA A 302 -4.46 38.20 -31.38
CA ALA A 302 -5.51 38.62 -30.45
C ALA A 302 -6.95 38.17 -30.80
N LYS A 303 -7.14 37.35 -31.85
CA LYS A 303 -8.43 36.73 -32.20
C LYS A 303 -8.18 35.28 -32.61
N SER A 304 -8.46 34.34 -31.72
CA SER A 304 -8.24 32.90 -31.94
C SER A 304 -9.32 32.31 -32.86
N LEU A 305 -9.10 32.35 -34.17
CA LEU A 305 -9.82 31.51 -35.12
C LEU A 305 -9.21 30.10 -35.07
N PHE A 306 -9.95 29.13 -34.54
CA PHE A 306 -9.50 27.73 -34.47
C PHE A 306 -9.87 27.00 -35.77
N LEU A 307 -8.89 26.78 -36.65
CA LEU A 307 -9.02 25.82 -37.74
C LEU A 307 -8.97 24.41 -37.15
N SER A 308 -10.12 23.71 -37.20
CA SER A 308 -10.23 22.40 -36.58
C SER A 308 -9.49 21.31 -37.34
N ASN A 309 -9.46 21.39 -38.68
CA ASN A 309 -8.68 20.55 -39.59
C ASN A 309 -8.48 21.29 -40.93
N VAL A 310 -7.27 21.24 -41.50
CA VAL A 310 -6.98 21.67 -42.88
C VAL A 310 -6.50 20.44 -43.65
N PHE A 311 -7.20 20.12 -44.74
CA PHE A 311 -6.82 19.04 -45.63
C PHE A 311 -6.11 19.65 -46.83
N HIS A 312 -4.82 19.36 -46.98
CA HIS A 312 -4.02 19.75 -48.14
C HIS A 312 -3.64 18.49 -48.90
N ALA A 313 -4.08 18.38 -50.15
CA ALA A 313 -3.73 17.30 -51.05
C ALA A 313 -3.06 17.89 -52.27
N SER A 314 -1.81 17.51 -52.50
CA SER A 314 -1.02 17.89 -53.67
C SER A 314 -0.55 16.64 -54.38
N CYS A 315 -0.83 16.55 -55.68
CA CYS A 315 -0.25 15.52 -56.55
C CYS A 315 0.65 16.19 -57.58
N VAL A 316 1.82 15.61 -57.81
CA VAL A 316 2.68 16.00 -58.92
C VAL A 316 2.95 14.75 -59.73
N GLY A 317 2.49 14.77 -60.99
CA GLY A 317 2.69 13.69 -61.95
C GLY A 317 3.62 14.14 -63.07
N VAL A 318 4.39 13.20 -63.61
CA VAL A 318 5.25 13.43 -64.78
C VAL A 318 4.70 12.59 -65.93
N ASP A 319 4.15 13.26 -66.95
CA ASP A 319 3.69 12.62 -68.19
C ASP A 319 4.67 12.94 -69.33
N LYS A 320 4.55 12.24 -70.46
CA LYS A 320 5.47 12.37 -71.62
C LYS A 320 5.53 13.78 -72.24
N ALA A 321 4.65 14.69 -71.85
CA ALA A 321 4.61 16.09 -72.29
C ALA A 321 5.12 17.11 -71.24
N GLY A 322 5.52 16.67 -70.04
CA GLY A 322 6.02 17.53 -68.98
C GLY A 322 5.39 17.25 -67.61
N MET A 323 5.79 18.04 -66.60
CA MET A 323 5.34 17.88 -65.22
C MET A 323 4.06 18.68 -64.95
N VAL A 324 3.02 17.99 -64.47
CA VAL A 324 1.74 18.62 -64.09
C VAL A 324 1.55 18.50 -62.58
N ALA A 325 1.35 19.65 -61.93
CA ALA A 325 1.10 19.74 -60.50
C ALA A 325 -0.33 20.24 -60.24
N ALA A 326 -1.05 19.58 -59.35
CA ALA A 326 -2.35 20.02 -58.85
C ALA A 326 -2.37 19.99 -57.33
N ALA A 327 -2.92 21.03 -56.71
CA ALA A 327 -3.08 21.13 -55.26
C ALA A 327 -4.49 21.64 -54.90
N SER A 328 -5.10 21.02 -53.90
CA SER A 328 -6.35 21.51 -53.30
C SER A 328 -6.21 21.62 -51.78
N THR A 329 -6.78 22.70 -51.23
CA THR A 329 -6.81 22.94 -49.78
C THR A 329 -8.24 23.16 -49.34
N ALA A 330 -8.73 22.31 -48.43
CA ALA A 330 -10.08 22.40 -47.90
C ALA A 330 -10.05 22.58 -46.36
N PRO A 331 -10.50 23.74 -45.84
CA PRO A 331 -10.62 23.96 -44.40
C PRO A 331 -11.97 23.43 -43.87
N ARG A 332 -11.96 22.70 -42.76
CA ARG A 332 -13.19 22.35 -42.01
C ARG A 332 -13.29 23.24 -40.77
N LEU A 333 -14.31 24.10 -40.74
CA LEU A 333 -14.63 24.95 -39.60
C LEU A 333 -15.78 24.31 -38.82
N ILE A 334 -15.51 23.88 -37.59
CA ILE A 334 -16.54 23.44 -36.64
C ILE A 334 -16.54 24.44 -35.48
N GLY A 335 -17.66 25.11 -35.26
CA GLY A 335 -17.85 25.95 -34.08
C GLY A 335 -17.89 25.08 -32.83
N GLN A 336 -16.87 25.14 -31.98
CA GLN A 336 -16.92 24.61 -30.62
C GLN A 336 -17.19 25.73 -29.63
N SER A 337 -18.19 25.55 -28.78
CA SER A 337 -18.41 26.41 -27.62
C SER A 337 -17.25 26.25 -26.62
N ARG A 338 -16.62 27.36 -26.23
CA ARG A 338 -15.59 27.38 -25.17
C ARG A 338 -16.15 26.72 -23.90
N PRO A 339 -15.48 25.71 -23.31
CA PRO A 339 -15.72 25.41 -21.91
C PRO A 339 -15.25 26.62 -21.09
N LEU A 340 -16.15 27.20 -20.29
CA LEU A 340 -15.76 28.23 -19.33
C LEU A 340 -14.73 27.62 -18.38
N ASN A 341 -13.55 28.21 -18.28
CA ASN A 341 -12.60 27.82 -17.24
C ASN A 341 -13.28 28.09 -15.88
N PRO A 342 -13.51 27.07 -15.03
CA PRO A 342 -13.93 27.35 -13.66
C PRO A 342 -12.81 28.16 -12.99
N PRO A 343 -13.14 29.15 -12.14
CA PRO A 343 -12.14 29.95 -11.46
C PRO A 343 -11.16 29.04 -10.73
N SER A 344 -9.86 29.27 -10.93
CA SER A 344 -8.79 28.56 -10.25
C SER A 344 -8.79 28.95 -8.77
N PHE A 345 -9.51 28.20 -7.95
CA PHE A 345 -9.30 28.26 -6.51
C PHE A 345 -8.01 27.52 -6.18
N ILE A 346 -6.91 28.27 -6.17
CA ILE A 346 -5.66 27.87 -5.57
C ILE A 346 -5.81 28.10 -4.07
N ALA A 347 -6.21 27.06 -3.33
CA ALA A 347 -5.92 27.01 -1.90
C ALA A 347 -4.50 26.49 -1.72
N ASP A 348 -3.53 27.37 -1.97
CA ASP A 348 -2.26 27.29 -1.28
C ASP A 348 -2.53 27.71 0.17
N HIS A 349 -2.84 26.72 1.00
CA HIS A 349 -2.73 26.86 2.45
C HIS A 349 -1.69 25.87 2.94
N PRO A 350 -0.39 26.23 2.84
CA PRO A 350 0.59 25.74 3.79
C PRO A 350 0.31 26.48 5.11
N PHE A 351 -0.20 25.76 6.11
CA PHE A 351 -0.37 26.20 7.50
C PHE A 351 -1.58 27.12 7.82
N LEU A 352 -2.19 26.82 9.00
CA LEU A 352 -3.29 27.51 9.73
C LEU A 352 -4.72 27.22 9.19
N ILE A 353 -5.69 26.73 9.98
CA ILE A 353 -5.98 26.79 11.44
C ILE A 353 -6.36 25.42 12.03
#